data_AF-A0A935NKK0-F1
#
_entry.id   AF-A0A935NKK0-F1
#
_cell.length_a   1.000
_cell.length_b   1.000
_cell.length_c   1.000
_cell.angle_alpha   90.00
_cell.angle_beta   90.00
_cell.angle_gamma   90.00
#
_symmetry.space_group_name_H-M   'P 1'
#
loop_
_entity.id
_entity.type
_entity.pdbx_description
1 polymer ?
#
loop_
_entity_poly.entity_id
_entity_poly.type
_entity_poly.pdbx_seq_one_letter_code
_entity_poly.pdbx_strand_id
1 'polypeptide(L)'
;MQFLFPEDYTAQIRADILNTIIETDFNKLRTAELASIGEMSSYLSSRYNAQEIFFNIPNWNDTNPYKKDQVVYHNTAIYIALKDNSNTTPPNNYNNTTNYAINDIVYWQNTYKCIVATTGNEPTDPNYWQLVTEPAWEQRDPRHPSVVMFLIDMVLYHLHSRISPRNVPDIRAERYDAAITWLKMIAKEQINPALPKPQNNEKQYIIYGANPPRDYQF
;
A
#
# COMPACT_ATOMS: atom_id res chain seq x y z
N MET A 1 -0.04 -11.28 4.45
CA MET A 1 0.35 -9.86 4.42
C MET A 1 -0.26 -9.21 3.19
N GLN A 2 -0.96 -8.08 3.34
CA GLN A 2 -1.61 -7.32 2.29
C GLN A 2 -0.93 -5.97 2.11
N PHE A 3 -0.56 -5.62 0.89
CA PHE A 3 0.12 -4.36 0.56
C PHE A 3 -0.42 -3.72 -0.72
N LEU A 4 -0.73 -4.54 -1.73
CA LEU A 4 -1.45 -4.13 -2.93
C LEU A 4 -2.95 -4.44 -2.82
N PHE A 5 -3.74 -3.68 -3.57
CA PHE A 5 -5.19 -3.75 -3.69
C PHE A 5 -5.60 -3.81 -5.17
N PRO A 6 -6.80 -4.34 -5.49
CA PRO A 6 -7.28 -4.44 -6.87
C PRO A 6 -7.20 -3.11 -7.65
N GLU A 7 -7.45 -1.98 -6.98
CA GLU A 7 -7.42 -0.64 -7.59
C GLU A 7 -6.02 -0.26 -8.08
N ASP A 8 -4.97 -0.74 -7.42
CA ASP A 8 -3.58 -0.43 -7.79
C ASP A 8 -3.25 -0.95 -9.20
N TYR A 9 -3.83 -2.09 -9.59
CA TYR A 9 -3.60 -2.71 -10.89
C TYR A 9 -4.29 -1.97 -12.04
N THR A 10 -5.33 -1.18 -11.76
CA THR A 10 -6.17 -0.54 -12.79
C THR A 10 -5.41 0.42 -13.68
N ALA A 11 -4.31 1.00 -13.19
CA ALA A 11 -3.41 1.85 -13.95
C ALA A 11 -2.65 1.10 -15.06
N GLN A 12 -2.54 -0.23 -14.97
CA GLN A 12 -1.73 -1.04 -15.89
C GLN A 12 -2.47 -2.18 -16.57
N ILE A 13 -3.59 -2.64 -15.99
CA ILE A 13 -4.39 -3.74 -16.51
C ILE A 13 -5.85 -3.53 -16.12
N ARG A 14 -6.76 -3.78 -17.07
CA ARG A 14 -8.19 -3.71 -16.80
C ARG A 14 -8.61 -4.87 -15.88
N ALA A 15 -9.56 -4.61 -14.98
CA ALA A 15 -9.99 -5.58 -13.97
C ALA A 15 -10.56 -6.88 -14.58
N ASP A 16 -11.26 -6.80 -15.72
CA ASP A 16 -11.78 -7.95 -16.46
C ASP A 16 -10.65 -8.87 -16.99
N ILE A 17 -9.61 -8.27 -17.55
CA ILE A 17 -8.43 -9.01 -18.02
C ILE A 17 -7.70 -9.65 -16.84
N LEU A 18 -7.49 -8.90 -15.76
CA LEU A 18 -6.85 -9.43 -14.55
C LEU A 18 -7.62 -10.63 -13.99
N ASN A 19 -8.95 -10.52 -13.86
CA ASN A 19 -9.81 -11.61 -13.39
C ASN A 19 -9.75 -12.83 -14.31
N THR A 20 -9.62 -12.62 -15.63
CA THR A 20 -9.43 -13.70 -16.59
C THR A 20 -8.09 -14.40 -16.39
N ILE A 21 -7.00 -13.64 -16.22
CA ILE A 21 -5.66 -14.15 -15.95
C ILE A 21 -5.67 -14.99 -14.68
N ILE A 22 -6.21 -14.48 -13.58
CA ILE A 22 -6.24 -15.23 -12.32
C ILE A 22 -7.30 -16.34 -12.29
N GLU A 23 -8.10 -16.51 -13.36
CA GLU A 23 -9.25 -17.43 -13.41
C GLU A 23 -10.19 -17.26 -12.21
N THR A 24 -10.36 -16.02 -11.73
CA THR A 24 -11.11 -15.68 -10.50
C THR A 24 -10.55 -16.30 -9.20
N ASP A 25 -9.35 -16.89 -9.24
CA ASP A 25 -8.65 -17.41 -8.05
C ASP A 25 -7.68 -16.36 -7.48
N PHE A 26 -8.14 -15.66 -6.46
CA PHE A 26 -7.34 -14.64 -5.75
C PHE A 26 -6.08 -15.21 -5.09
N ASN A 27 -5.99 -16.53 -4.86
CA ASN A 27 -4.75 -17.12 -4.33
C ASN A 27 -3.61 -17.04 -5.34
N LYS A 28 -3.89 -17.05 -6.65
CA LYS A 28 -2.87 -16.88 -7.69
C LYS A 28 -2.28 -15.47 -7.64
N LEU A 29 -3.14 -14.46 -7.55
CA LEU A 29 -2.72 -13.07 -7.35
C LEU A 29 -1.89 -12.93 -6.08
N ARG A 30 -2.39 -13.46 -4.97
CA ARG A 30 -1.70 -13.40 -3.68
C ARG A 30 -0.33 -14.06 -3.69
N THR A 31 -0.21 -15.20 -4.37
CA THR A 31 1.08 -15.88 -4.50
C THR A 31 2.07 -15.04 -5.30
N ALA A 32 1.63 -14.42 -6.40
CA ALA A 32 2.47 -13.54 -7.20
C ALA A 32 2.89 -12.26 -6.45
N GLU A 33 1.98 -11.66 -5.66
CA GLU A 33 2.28 -10.55 -4.75
C GLU A 33 3.38 -10.92 -3.76
N LEU A 34 3.23 -12.04 -3.05
CA LEU A 34 4.21 -12.47 -2.04
C LEU A 34 5.57 -12.80 -2.66
N ALA A 35 5.59 -13.44 -3.84
CA ALA A 35 6.82 -13.70 -4.58
C ALA A 35 7.52 -12.39 -4.98
N SER A 36 6.77 -11.41 -5.50
CA SER A 36 7.29 -10.12 -5.92
C SER A 36 7.80 -9.29 -4.73
N ILE A 37 7.08 -9.29 -3.61
CA ILE A 37 7.51 -8.63 -2.37
C ILE A 37 8.80 -9.26 -1.85
N GLY A 38 8.88 -10.60 -1.84
CA GLY A 38 10.09 -11.31 -1.40
C GLY A 38 11.29 -10.99 -2.27
N GLU A 39 11.11 -10.99 -3.60
CA GLU A 39 12.14 -10.62 -4.56
C GLU A 39 12.59 -9.16 -4.38
N MET A 40 11.66 -8.21 -4.33
CA MET A 40 11.99 -6.80 -4.12
C MET A 40 12.68 -6.56 -2.77
N SER A 41 12.22 -7.23 -1.71
CA SER A 41 12.81 -7.18 -0.37
C SER A 41 14.26 -7.67 -0.35
N SER A 42 14.60 -8.67 -1.17
CA SER A 42 15.97 -9.21 -1.25
C SER A 42 16.98 -8.14 -1.68
N TYR A 43 16.60 -7.23 -2.59
CA TYR A 43 17.45 -6.13 -3.03
C TYR A 43 17.46 -4.97 -2.00
N LEU A 44 16.30 -4.61 -1.45
CA LEU A 44 16.16 -3.44 -0.58
C LEU A 44 16.68 -3.66 0.84
N SER A 45 16.61 -4.88 1.37
CA SER A 45 16.97 -5.21 2.76
C SER A 45 18.44 -4.96 3.11
N SER A 46 19.32 -4.83 2.11
CA SER A 46 20.72 -4.48 2.30
C SER A 46 20.95 -3.09 2.89
N ARG A 47 20.01 -2.15 2.64
CA ARG A 47 20.13 -0.72 2.97
C ARG A 47 18.91 -0.14 3.67
N TYR A 48 17.74 -0.77 3.54
CA TYR A 48 16.47 -0.25 4.02
C TYR A 48 15.74 -1.27 4.91
N ASN A 49 14.82 -0.77 5.72
CA ASN A 49 13.94 -1.61 6.52
C ASN A 49 12.79 -2.14 5.65
N ALA A 50 12.96 -3.34 5.10
CA ALA A 50 11.95 -3.98 4.25
C ALA A 50 10.60 -4.18 4.96
N GLN A 51 10.59 -4.37 6.28
CA GLN A 51 9.35 -4.53 7.06
C GLN A 51 8.57 -3.21 7.16
N GLU A 52 9.25 -2.07 7.21
CA GLU A 52 8.61 -0.74 7.17
C GLU A 52 8.21 -0.34 5.74
N ILE A 53 8.94 -0.80 4.71
CA ILE A 53 8.57 -0.58 3.31
C ILE A 53 7.31 -1.34 2.95
N PHE A 54 7.32 -2.65 3.20
CA PHE A 54 6.20 -3.54 2.98
C PHE A 54 5.55 -3.81 4.35
N PHE A 55 4.72 -2.88 4.79
CA PHE A 55 3.88 -3.04 5.97
C PHE A 55 2.52 -3.65 5.57
N ASN A 56 1.85 -4.29 6.52
CA ASN A 56 0.53 -4.86 6.26
C ASN A 56 -0.55 -3.77 6.36
N ILE A 57 -1.39 -3.66 5.34
CA ILE A 57 -2.56 -2.78 5.34
C ILE A 57 -3.82 -3.66 5.44
N PRO A 58 -4.41 -3.81 6.64
CA PRO A 58 -5.63 -4.59 6.81
C PRO A 58 -6.85 -3.84 6.26
N ASN A 59 -7.88 -4.59 5.88
CA ASN A 59 -9.21 -4.01 5.67
C ASN A 59 -9.73 -3.43 6.98
N TRP A 60 -10.43 -2.29 6.90
CA TRP A 60 -11.13 -1.72 8.03
C TRP A 60 -12.19 -2.70 8.56
N ASN A 61 -12.36 -2.69 9.88
CA ASN A 61 -13.29 -3.54 10.60
C ASN A 61 -13.94 -2.71 11.72
N ASP A 62 -15.27 -2.74 11.77
CA ASP A 62 -16.10 -1.97 12.70
C ASP A 62 -15.95 -2.40 14.17
N THR A 63 -15.46 -3.61 14.44
CA THR A 63 -15.23 -4.11 15.80
C THR A 63 -13.83 -3.82 16.35
N ASN A 64 -12.89 -3.44 15.50
CA ASN A 64 -11.50 -3.23 15.92
C ASN A 64 -11.29 -1.79 16.42
N PRO A 65 -10.69 -1.60 17.61
CA PRO A 65 -10.16 -0.29 17.98
C PRO A 65 -8.89 0.01 17.18
N TYR A 66 -8.76 1.24 16.73
CA TYR A 66 -7.61 1.73 15.99
C TYR A 66 -6.82 2.75 16.82
N LYS A 67 -5.50 2.62 16.77
CA LYS A 67 -4.57 3.58 17.37
C LYS A 67 -4.16 4.63 16.35
N LYS A 68 -3.78 5.81 16.84
CA LYS A 68 -3.17 6.85 16.01
C LYS A 68 -2.06 6.27 15.12
N ASP A 69 -1.99 6.74 13.88
CA ASP A 69 -1.04 6.38 12.82
C ASP A 69 -1.22 4.96 12.25
N GLN A 70 -2.21 4.19 12.71
CA GLN A 70 -2.56 2.92 12.07
C GLN A 70 -3.21 3.14 10.71
N VAL A 71 -2.88 2.26 9.77
CA VAL A 71 -3.34 2.31 8.39
C VAL A 71 -4.39 1.23 8.14
N VAL A 72 -5.45 1.57 7.42
CA VAL A 72 -6.49 0.64 6.99
C VAL A 72 -6.87 0.88 5.53
N TYR A 73 -7.43 -0.14 4.90
CA TYR A 73 -8.07 -0.02 3.59
C TYR A 73 -9.60 -0.11 3.73
N HIS A 74 -10.32 0.79 3.08
CA HIS A 74 -11.78 0.86 3.11
C HIS A 74 -12.32 1.39 1.78
N ASN A 75 -13.26 0.65 1.17
CA ASN A 75 -14.03 1.05 -0.03
C ASN A 75 -13.21 1.78 -1.10
N THR A 76 -12.10 1.19 -1.57
CA THR A 76 -11.18 1.70 -2.62
C THR A 76 -10.08 2.68 -2.18
N ALA A 77 -10.00 3.04 -0.90
CA ALA A 77 -9.00 4.00 -0.43
C ALA A 77 -8.27 3.53 0.84
N ILE A 78 -7.06 4.06 1.01
CA ILE A 78 -6.23 3.85 2.20
C ILE A 78 -6.40 5.03 3.13
N TYR A 79 -6.61 4.74 4.40
CA TYR A 79 -6.79 5.73 5.46
C TYR A 79 -5.77 5.54 6.56
N ILE A 80 -5.41 6.65 7.19
CA ILE A 80 -4.57 6.69 8.39
C ILE A 80 -5.41 7.25 9.54
N ALA A 81 -5.37 6.58 10.68
CA ALA A 81 -6.03 7.03 11.89
C ALA A 81 -5.29 8.26 12.45
N LEU A 82 -5.99 9.40 12.57
CA LEU A 82 -5.40 10.63 13.12
C LEU A 82 -5.38 10.63 14.65
N LYS A 83 -6.19 9.78 15.27
CA LYS A 83 -6.32 9.62 16.71
C LYS A 83 -6.79 8.21 17.05
N ASP A 84 -6.63 7.83 18.31
CA ASP A 84 -7.26 6.64 18.86
C ASP A 84 -8.78 6.72 18.65
N ASN A 85 -9.34 5.70 18.03
CA ASN A 85 -10.77 5.64 17.74
C ASN A 85 -11.29 4.21 17.78
N SER A 86 -12.58 4.07 18.08
CA SER A 86 -13.32 2.81 18.03
C SER A 86 -14.66 3.06 17.36
N ASN A 87 -15.11 2.11 16.55
CA ASN A 87 -16.41 2.16 15.87
C ASN A 87 -16.64 3.42 15.01
N THR A 88 -15.56 4.05 14.51
CA THR A 88 -15.67 5.15 13.54
C THR A 88 -15.32 4.65 12.16
N THR A 89 -16.24 4.79 11.22
CA THR A 89 -16.04 4.35 9.83
C THR A 89 -15.24 5.40 9.05
N PRO A 90 -14.19 5.02 8.31
CA PRO A 90 -13.52 5.90 7.37
C PRO A 90 -14.52 6.44 6.33
N PRO A 91 -14.53 7.75 6.06
CA PRO A 91 -15.54 8.36 5.20
C PRO A 91 -15.31 7.98 3.73
N ASN A 92 -16.37 7.60 3.02
CA ASN A 92 -16.29 7.33 1.58
C ASN A 92 -16.05 8.62 0.79
N ASN A 93 -15.46 8.51 -0.41
CA ASN A 93 -15.40 9.62 -1.35
C ASN A 93 -16.79 10.18 -1.67
N TYR A 94 -16.89 11.50 -1.75
CA TYR A 94 -18.11 12.16 -2.22
C TYR A 94 -18.46 11.69 -3.65
N ASN A 95 -19.76 11.46 -3.89
CA ASN A 95 -20.34 11.09 -5.17
C ASN A 95 -21.58 11.95 -5.40
N ASN A 96 -21.61 12.69 -6.51
CA ASN A 96 -22.67 13.63 -6.84
C ASN A 96 -24.03 12.97 -7.15
N THR A 97 -24.07 11.65 -7.38
CA THR A 97 -25.32 10.91 -7.58
C THR A 97 -25.90 10.32 -6.30
N THR A 98 -25.16 10.37 -5.18
CA THR A 98 -25.61 9.79 -3.91
C THR A 98 -26.56 10.74 -3.18
N ASN A 99 -27.68 10.20 -2.69
CA ASN A 99 -28.59 10.92 -1.81
C ASN A 99 -28.06 10.86 -0.37
N TYR A 100 -27.49 11.96 0.11
CA TYR A 100 -26.92 12.06 1.45
C TYR A 100 -27.97 12.48 2.47
N ALA A 101 -27.98 11.80 3.62
CA ALA A 101 -28.76 12.15 4.80
C ALA A 101 -27.96 13.05 5.74
N ILE A 102 -28.67 13.73 6.64
CA ILE A 102 -28.06 14.52 7.70
C ILE A 102 -27.15 13.62 8.55
N ASN A 103 -25.95 14.10 8.86
CA ASN A 103 -24.85 13.43 9.56
C ASN A 103 -24.02 12.42 8.73
N ASP A 104 -24.33 12.19 7.46
CA ASP A 104 -23.44 11.44 6.58
C ASP A 104 -22.07 12.13 6.49
N ILE A 105 -21.00 11.34 6.49
CA ILE A 105 -19.62 11.84 6.43
C ILE A 105 -18.99 11.38 5.12
N VAL A 106 -18.40 12.34 4.39
CA VAL A 106 -17.74 12.10 3.10
C VAL A 106 -16.34 12.70 3.08
N TYR A 107 -15.48 12.14 2.22
CA TYR A 107 -14.17 12.70 1.90
C TYR A 107 -14.22 13.41 0.54
N TRP A 108 -13.70 14.64 0.51
CA TRP A 108 -13.49 15.43 -0.70
C TRP A 108 -12.37 16.44 -0.44
N GLN A 109 -11.11 16.01 -0.59
CA GLN A 109 -9.88 16.71 -0.16
C GLN A 109 -9.77 16.90 1.37
N ASN A 110 -10.88 17.24 2.02
CA ASN A 110 -11.07 17.22 3.47
C ASN A 110 -12.27 16.34 3.83
N THR A 111 -12.49 16.14 5.13
CA THR A 111 -13.67 15.41 5.63
C THR A 111 -14.81 16.38 5.89
N TYR A 112 -16.00 16.08 5.37
CA TYR A 112 -17.20 16.90 5.53
C TYR A 112 -18.35 16.08 6.10
N LYS A 113 -19.20 16.73 6.89
CA LYS A 113 -20.43 16.17 7.43
C LYS A 113 -21.63 16.87 6.80
N CYS A 114 -22.55 16.09 6.25
CA CYS A 114 -23.82 16.57 5.73
C CYS A 114 -24.67 17.17 6.87
N ILE A 115 -25.11 18.41 6.72
CA ILE A 115 -25.97 19.11 7.69
C ILE A 115 -27.41 19.25 7.20
N VAL A 116 -27.64 19.13 5.89
CA VAL A 116 -28.96 19.15 5.25
C VAL A 116 -28.98 18.08 4.18
N ALA A 117 -30.02 17.23 4.17
CA ALA A 117 -30.15 16.16 3.18
C ALA A 117 -30.05 16.71 1.75
N THR A 118 -29.21 16.09 0.93
CA THR A 118 -28.74 16.71 -0.32
C THR A 118 -28.31 15.68 -1.35
N THR A 119 -28.30 16.08 -2.62
CA THR A 119 -27.82 15.29 -3.76
C THR A 119 -27.19 16.25 -4.75
N GLY A 120 -26.01 15.91 -5.27
CA GLY A 120 -25.32 16.72 -6.28
C GLY A 120 -24.69 18.04 -5.82
N ASN A 121 -24.94 18.50 -4.58
CA ASN A 121 -24.28 19.70 -4.04
C ASN A 121 -22.91 19.35 -3.47
N GLU A 122 -21.88 20.12 -3.85
CA GLU A 122 -20.48 19.88 -3.49
C GLU A 122 -20.23 20.06 -1.98
N PRO A 123 -19.32 19.27 -1.37
CA PRO A 123 -18.98 19.38 0.06
C PRO A 123 -18.47 20.74 0.54
N THR A 124 -18.02 21.61 -0.37
CA THR A 124 -17.66 23.00 -0.05
C THR A 124 -18.84 23.93 0.17
N ASP A 125 -20.06 23.57 -0.23
CA ASP A 125 -21.23 24.42 -0.02
C ASP A 125 -21.65 24.41 1.47
N PRO A 126 -21.48 25.52 2.20
CA PRO A 126 -21.76 25.59 3.62
C PRO A 126 -23.25 25.48 3.96
N ASN A 127 -24.15 25.56 2.97
CA ASN A 127 -25.59 25.37 3.20
C ASN A 127 -25.96 23.89 3.42
N TYR A 128 -25.15 22.97 2.88
CA TYR A 128 -25.41 21.53 2.93
C TYR A 128 -24.37 20.76 3.71
N TRP A 129 -23.17 21.31 3.84
CA TRP A 129 -22.01 20.61 4.38
C TRP A 129 -21.26 21.44 5.42
N GLN A 130 -20.68 20.73 6.39
CA GLN A 130 -19.82 21.31 7.41
C GLN A 130 -18.46 20.60 7.38
N LEU A 131 -17.38 21.37 7.33
CA LEU A 131 -16.01 20.84 7.49
C LEU A 131 -15.84 20.19 8.86
N VAL A 132 -15.33 18.96 8.88
CA VAL A 132 -14.93 18.27 10.12
C VAL A 132 -13.49 18.64 10.43
N THR A 133 -13.27 19.44 11.47
CA THR A 133 -11.94 19.97 11.83
C THR A 133 -11.04 18.95 12.52
N GLU A 134 -11.63 17.93 13.16
CA GLU A 134 -10.92 16.89 13.92
C GLU A 134 -11.38 15.48 13.51
N PRO A 135 -11.21 15.08 12.24
CA PRO A 135 -11.67 13.79 11.76
C PRO A 135 -10.89 12.64 12.43
N ALA A 136 -11.52 11.46 12.52
CA ALA A 136 -10.83 10.27 13.01
C ALA A 136 -9.86 9.67 11.97
N TRP A 137 -10.15 9.91 10.69
CA TRP A 137 -9.48 9.30 9.54
C TRP A 137 -9.05 10.37 8.53
N GLU A 138 -7.88 10.17 7.94
CA GLU A 138 -7.39 10.91 6.78
C GLU A 138 -7.19 9.93 5.63
N GLN A 139 -7.76 10.20 4.45
CA GLN A 139 -7.42 9.43 3.26
C GLN A 139 -6.02 9.84 2.79
N ARG A 140 -5.06 8.93 2.95
CA ARG A 140 -3.67 9.15 2.55
C ARG A 140 -3.01 7.81 2.29
N ASP A 141 -2.42 7.65 1.11
CA ASP A 141 -1.60 6.47 0.80
C ASP A 141 -0.18 6.67 1.37
N PRO A 142 0.24 5.87 2.38
CA PRO A 142 1.58 5.98 2.96
C PRO A 142 2.64 5.19 2.17
N ARG A 143 2.24 4.42 1.15
CA ARG A 143 3.16 3.60 0.37
C ARG A 143 4.00 4.47 -0.56
N HIS A 144 5.27 4.09 -0.77
CA HIS A 144 6.13 4.81 -1.70
C HIS A 144 5.68 4.58 -3.16
N PRO A 145 5.34 5.62 -3.95
CA PRO A 145 4.74 5.45 -5.28
C PRO A 145 5.57 4.58 -6.25
N SER A 146 6.89 4.76 -6.28
CA SER A 146 7.75 3.93 -7.14
C SER A 146 7.80 2.47 -6.69
N VAL A 147 7.70 2.21 -5.37
CA VAL A 147 7.67 0.83 -4.86
C VAL A 147 6.38 0.16 -5.31
N VAL A 148 5.24 0.85 -5.20
CA VAL A 148 3.94 0.35 -5.69
C VAL A 148 4.00 0.06 -7.19
N MET A 149 4.46 1.03 -8.00
CA MET A 149 4.56 0.88 -9.45
C MET A 149 5.41 -0.32 -9.87
N PHE A 150 6.65 -0.41 -9.39
CA PHE A 150 7.55 -1.50 -9.75
C PHE A 150 7.09 -2.85 -9.17
N LEU A 151 6.42 -2.84 -8.02
CA LEU A 151 5.87 -4.07 -7.45
C LEU A 151 4.73 -4.60 -8.32
N ILE A 152 3.84 -3.73 -8.82
CA ILE A 152 2.79 -4.12 -9.77
C ILE A 152 3.41 -4.70 -11.05
N ASP A 153 4.47 -4.07 -11.59
CA ASP A 153 5.18 -4.58 -12.77
C ASP A 153 5.68 -6.01 -12.55
N MET A 154 6.30 -6.26 -11.39
CA MET A 154 6.78 -7.59 -11.00
C MET A 154 5.63 -8.59 -10.85
N VAL A 155 4.55 -8.21 -10.17
CA VAL A 155 3.39 -9.09 -9.98
C VAL A 155 2.76 -9.49 -11.31
N LEU A 156 2.55 -8.52 -12.22
CA LEU A 156 1.93 -8.79 -13.51
C LEU A 156 2.83 -9.69 -14.39
N TYR A 157 4.15 -9.52 -14.33
CA TYR A 157 5.08 -10.44 -15.00
C TYR A 157 4.98 -11.86 -14.43
N HIS A 158 5.02 -12.03 -13.10
CA HIS A 158 4.90 -13.33 -12.45
C HIS A 158 3.56 -14.04 -12.74
N LEU A 159 2.47 -13.27 -12.88
CA LEU A 159 1.17 -13.82 -13.30
C LEU A 159 1.21 -14.30 -14.75
N HIS A 160 1.66 -13.46 -15.68
CA HIS A 160 1.70 -13.81 -17.10
C HIS A 160 2.65 -14.99 -17.38
N SER A 161 3.82 -15.02 -16.73
CA SER A 161 4.81 -16.09 -16.90
C SER A 161 4.32 -17.42 -16.35
N ARG A 162 3.43 -17.43 -15.35
CA ARG A 162 2.82 -18.65 -14.80
C ARG A 162 1.76 -19.25 -15.73
N ILE A 163 0.95 -18.42 -16.39
CA ILE A 163 -0.21 -18.88 -17.17
C ILE A 163 0.17 -19.17 -18.62
N SER A 164 0.96 -18.28 -19.22
CA SER A 164 1.43 -18.45 -20.60
C SER A 164 2.93 -18.16 -20.68
N PRO A 165 3.79 -19.06 -20.16
CA PRO A 165 5.24 -18.84 -20.13
C PRO A 165 5.84 -18.59 -21.53
N ARG A 166 5.22 -19.14 -22.58
CA ARG A 166 5.67 -19.00 -23.97
C ARG A 166 5.15 -17.74 -24.68
N ASN A 167 4.24 -17.00 -24.05
CA ASN A 167 3.57 -15.84 -24.66
C ASN A 167 3.32 -14.75 -23.61
N VAL A 168 4.38 -14.37 -22.90
CA VAL A 168 4.36 -13.19 -22.03
C VAL A 168 4.45 -11.96 -22.94
N PRO A 169 3.54 -10.97 -22.82
CA PRO A 169 3.61 -9.75 -23.62
C PRO A 169 4.95 -9.02 -23.39
N ASP A 170 5.57 -8.52 -24.45
CA ASP A 170 6.88 -7.85 -24.39
C ASP A 170 6.90 -6.72 -23.36
N ILE A 171 5.83 -5.91 -23.31
CA ILE A 171 5.68 -4.83 -22.33
C ILE A 171 5.77 -5.30 -20.87
N ARG A 172 5.37 -6.55 -20.57
CA ARG A 172 5.47 -7.12 -19.22
C ARG A 172 6.90 -7.55 -18.90
N ALA A 173 7.62 -8.11 -19.87
CA ALA A 173 9.03 -8.42 -19.73
C ALA A 173 9.86 -7.13 -19.57
N GLU A 174 9.65 -6.14 -20.43
CA GLU A 174 10.35 -4.84 -20.39
C GLU A 174 10.13 -4.11 -19.06
N ARG A 175 8.90 -4.08 -18.53
CA ARG A 175 8.60 -3.47 -17.23
C ARG A 175 9.22 -4.23 -16.06
N TYR A 176 9.24 -5.57 -16.13
CA TYR A 176 9.94 -6.38 -15.14
C TYR A 176 11.44 -6.09 -15.17
N ASP A 177 12.07 -6.04 -16.34
CA ASP A 177 13.49 -5.71 -16.48
C ASP A 177 13.81 -4.30 -15.98
N ALA A 178 12.91 -3.33 -16.21
CA ALA A 178 13.03 -1.98 -15.66
C ALA A 178 12.97 -1.98 -14.12
N ALA A 179 12.04 -2.73 -13.52
CA ALA A 179 11.94 -2.88 -12.07
C ALA A 179 13.21 -3.52 -11.47
N ILE A 180 13.71 -4.60 -12.07
CA ILE A 180 14.95 -5.26 -11.64
C ILE A 180 16.16 -4.33 -11.80
N THR A 181 16.20 -3.54 -12.88
CA THR A 181 17.26 -2.55 -13.11
C THR A 181 17.24 -1.46 -12.03
N TRP A 182 16.07 -0.93 -11.69
CA TRP A 182 15.92 0.05 -10.61
C TRP A 182 16.40 -0.52 -9.26
N LEU A 183 16.02 -1.75 -8.93
CA LEU A 183 16.48 -2.43 -7.71
C LEU A 183 18.00 -2.65 -7.68
N LYS A 184 18.59 -3.05 -8.81
CA LYS A 184 20.05 -3.18 -8.95
C LYS A 184 20.76 -1.85 -8.80
N MET A 185 20.21 -0.75 -9.34
CA MET A 185 20.78 0.59 -9.17
C MET A 185 20.76 1.04 -7.71
N ILE A 186 19.70 0.70 -6.95
CA ILE A 186 19.62 0.95 -5.51
C ILE A 186 20.67 0.15 -4.74
N ALA A 187 20.81 -1.14 -5.06
CA ALA A 187 21.80 -2.02 -4.44
C ALA A 187 23.25 -1.57 -4.73
N LYS A 188 23.49 -0.99 -5.91
CA LYS A 188 24.76 -0.36 -6.32
C LYS A 188 24.94 1.07 -5.82
N GLU A 189 23.99 1.59 -5.02
CA GLU A 189 24.01 2.95 -4.48
C GLU A 189 24.00 4.08 -5.53
N GLN A 190 23.59 3.78 -6.77
CA GLN A 190 23.43 4.76 -7.84
C GLN A 190 22.13 5.56 -7.69
N ILE A 191 21.13 4.97 -7.05
CA ILE A 191 19.86 5.61 -6.69
C ILE A 191 19.63 5.41 -5.20
N ASN A 192 19.13 6.45 -4.53
CA ASN A 192 18.83 6.44 -3.11
C ASN A 192 17.41 6.97 -2.87
N PRO A 193 16.37 6.15 -3.09
CA PRO A 193 15.01 6.57 -2.83
C PRO A 193 14.81 6.87 -1.34
N ALA A 194 13.85 7.74 -1.02
CA ALA A 194 13.50 8.11 0.36
C ALA A 194 12.70 7.01 1.06
N LEU A 195 13.29 5.81 1.16
CA LEU A 195 12.70 4.66 1.82
C LEU A 195 13.13 4.60 3.30
N PRO A 196 12.32 3.97 4.17
CA PRO A 196 12.65 3.78 5.57
C PRO A 196 14.00 3.07 5.77
N LYS A 197 14.90 3.71 6.52
CA LYS A 197 16.20 3.12 6.86
C LYS A 197 16.07 2.25 8.11
N PRO A 198 16.97 1.27 8.32
CA PRO A 198 17.01 0.51 9.56
C PRO A 198 17.13 1.45 10.77
N GLN A 199 16.33 1.21 11.82
CA GLN A 199 16.30 2.03 13.04
C GLN A 199 17.62 1.98 13.84
N ASN A 200 18.50 1.00 13.56
CA ASN A 200 19.79 0.82 14.21
C ASN A 200 20.93 0.87 13.19
N ASN A 201 21.87 1.80 13.37
CA ASN A 201 23.14 1.86 12.64
C ASN A 201 24.12 0.70 12.97
N GLU A 202 23.67 -0.35 13.65
CA GLU A 202 24.47 -1.53 13.92
C GLU A 202 24.02 -2.67 13.00
N LYS A 203 24.71 -2.82 11.87
CA LYS A 203 24.72 -4.12 11.18
C LYS A 203 25.36 -5.13 12.14
N GLN A 204 24.54 -5.89 12.86
CA GLN A 204 24.98 -7.13 13.51
C GLN A 204 25.32 -8.13 12.38
N TYR A 205 26.55 -8.07 11.89
CA TYR A 205 27.07 -9.17 11.09
C TYR A 205 27.24 -10.36 12.02
N ILE A 206 26.46 -11.42 11.84
CA ILE A 206 26.80 -12.72 12.41
C ILE A 206 28.04 -13.20 11.65
N ILE A 207 29.22 -12.92 12.18
CA ILE A 207 30.46 -13.54 11.74
C ILE A 207 30.45 -14.95 12.33
N TYR A 208 29.97 -15.92 11.55
CA TYR A 208 30.18 -17.33 11.88
C TYR A 208 31.70 -17.57 11.98
N GLY A 209 32.19 -17.89 13.19
CA GLY A 209 33.56 -18.38 13.39
C GLY A 209 34.50 -17.56 14.29
N ALA A 210 34.06 -16.49 14.95
CA ALA A 210 34.92 -15.76 15.90
C ALA A 210 34.59 -16.13 17.35
N ASN A 211 35.54 -16.75 18.06
CA ASN A 211 35.47 -17.01 19.49
C ASN A 211 35.44 -15.66 20.25
N PRO A 212 34.49 -15.41 21.17
CA PRO A 212 34.48 -14.18 21.94
C PRO A 212 35.77 -14.05 22.79
N PRO A 213 36.33 -12.85 22.95
CA PRO A 213 37.54 -12.64 23.74
C PRO A 213 37.32 -13.09 25.18
N ARG A 214 38.28 -13.83 25.75
CA ARG A 214 38.30 -14.16 27.18
C ARG A 214 38.67 -12.91 27.97
N ASP A 215 37.74 -12.41 28.77
CA ASP A 215 38.03 -11.39 29.79
C ASP A 215 39.01 -11.98 30.81
N TYR A 216 40.24 -11.46 30.84
CA TYR A 216 41.16 -11.66 31.95
C TYR A 216 41.00 -10.46 32.88
N GLN A 217 40.29 -10.68 33.99
CA GLN A 217 40.28 -9.72 35.10
C GLN A 217 41.64 -9.81 35.82
N PHE A 218 42.33 -8.68 35.92
CA PHE A 218 43.48 -8.48 36.81
C PHE A 218 43.00 -7.82 38.11
#